data_AF-A0A6B3UMN7-F1
#
_entry.id   AF-A0A6B3UMN7-F1
#
_cell.length_a   1.000
_cell.length_b   1.000
_cell.length_c   1.000
_cell.angle_alpha   90.00
_cell.angle_beta   90.00
_cell.angle_gamma   90.00
#
_symmetry.space_group_name_H-M   'P 1'
#
loop_
_entity.id
_entity.type
_entity.pdbx_description
1 polymer ?
#
loop_
_entity_poly.entity_id
_entity_poly.type
_entity_poly.pdbx_seq_one_letter_code
_entity_poly.pdbx_strand_id
1 'polypeptide(L)' 'ETVVPGVTGWLVTPREPGAWAAALAEALDAGPARRAEMGEQGRARARALYSVDAMCDATLAVYRRLVAGRARAVA' A
#
# COMPACT_ATOMS: atom_id res chain seq x y z
N GLU A 1 0.26 5.83 3.01
CA GLU A 1 -0.81 5.06 2.33
C GLU A 1 -0.37 3.64 1.95
N THR A 2 0.80 3.47 1.31
CA THR A 2 1.37 2.15 0.99
C THR A 2 1.81 1.38 2.22
N VAL A 3 2.61 2.02 3.09
CA VAL A 3 3.02 1.46 4.38
C VAL A 3 1.93 1.70 5.43
N VAL A 4 1.58 0.63 6.14
CA VAL A 4 0.71 0.66 7.33
C VAL A 4 1.61 0.43 8.56
N PRO A 5 1.77 1.43 9.44
CA PRO A 5 2.60 1.33 10.64
C PRO A 5 2.29 0.08 11.48
N GLY A 6 3.33 -0.66 11.85
CA GLY A 6 3.20 -1.87 12.68
C GLY A 6 2.61 -3.09 11.96
N VAL A 7 2.21 -2.97 10.69
CA VAL A 7 1.68 -4.08 9.90
C VAL A 7 2.63 -4.38 8.75
N THR A 8 2.85 -3.42 7.86
CA THR A 8 3.70 -3.62 6.67
C THR A 8 5.03 -2.87 6.77
N GLY A 9 5.35 -2.32 7.94
CA GLY A 9 6.59 -1.58 8.19
C GLY A 9 6.42 -0.43 9.19
N TRP A 10 7.38 0.49 9.15
CA TRP A 10 7.46 1.65 10.05
C TRP A 10 7.34 2.96 9.27
N LEU A 11 6.84 4.00 9.94
CA LEU A 11 6.88 5.37 9.47
C LEU A 11 7.70 6.19 10.44
N VAL A 12 8.59 7.02 9.90
CA VAL A 12 9.54 7.83 10.66
C VAL A 12 9.44 9.28 10.20
N THR A 13 9.56 10.20 11.14
CA THR A 13 9.61 11.63 10.84
C THR A 13 10.77 11.93 9.87
N PRO A 14 10.51 12.59 8.73
CA PRO A 14 11.56 12.97 7.80
C PRO A 14 12.58 13.92 8.45
N ARG A 15 13.85 13.81 8.05
CA ARG A 15 14.96 14.69 8.49
C ARG A 15 15.25 14.68 10.00
N GLU A 16 14.83 13.64 10.71
CA GLU A 16 15.14 13.44 12.14
C GLU A 16 16.02 12.20 12.34
N PRO A 17 17.36 12.31 12.25
CA PRO A 17 18.26 11.14 12.26
C PRO A 17 18.11 10.24 13.48
N GLY A 18 17.82 10.82 14.65
CA GLY A 18 17.59 10.05 15.88
C GLY A 18 16.35 9.15 15.79
N ALA A 19 15.27 9.63 15.16
CA ALA A 19 14.07 8.84 14.95
C ALA A 19 14.31 7.68 13.95
N TRP A 20 15.14 7.91 12.93
CA TRP A 20 15.55 6.86 12.00
C TRP A 20 16.40 5.78 12.68
N ALA A 21 17.37 6.19 13.50
CA ALA A 21 18.20 5.25 14.25
C ALA A 21 17.35 4.38 15.20
N ALA A 22 16.40 4.99 15.92
CA ALA A 22 15.49 4.27 16.81
C ALA A 22 14.61 3.26 16.06
N ALA A 23 14.01 3.65 14.92
CA ALA A 23 13.16 2.75 14.13
C ALA A 23 13.96 1.59 13.52
N LEU A 24 15.20 1.82 13.10
CA LEU A 24 16.08 0.75 12.61
C LEU A 24 16.48 -0.21 13.73
N ALA A 25 16.77 0.31 14.93
CA ALA A 25 17.03 -0.53 16.10
C ALA A 25 15.81 -1.40 16.44
N GLU A 26 14.61 -0.80 16.48
CA GLU A 26 13.35 -1.54 16.68
C GLU A 26 13.16 -2.65 15.63
N ALA A 27 13.41 -2.35 14.35
CA ALA A 27 13.29 -3.33 13.29
C ALA A 27 14.30 -4.49 13.44
N LEU A 28 15.52 -4.21 13.90
CA LEU A 28 16.53 -5.23 14.17
C LEU A 28 16.10 -6.12 15.36
N ASP A 29 15.67 -5.49 16.46
CA ASP A 29 15.25 -6.15 17.71
C ASP A 29 13.98 -7.00 17.54
N ALA A 30 13.07 -6.60 16.65
CA ALA A 30 11.88 -7.39 16.30
C ALA A 30 12.20 -8.80 15.75
N GLY A 31 13.43 -9.01 15.29
CA GLY A 31 13.90 -10.30 14.82
C GLY A 31 13.41 -10.69 13.42
N PRO A 32 14.01 -11.74 12.84
CA PRO A 32 13.79 -12.10 11.44
C PRO A 32 12.36 -12.55 11.14
N ALA A 33 11.70 -13.26 12.07
CA ALA A 33 10.35 -13.76 11.88
C ALA A 33 9.34 -12.61 11.73
N ARG A 34 9.41 -11.61 12.61
CA ARG A 34 8.51 -10.45 12.56
C ARG A 34 8.73 -9.63 11.30
N ARG A 35 9.99 -9.40 10.91
CA ARG A 35 10.32 -8.70 9.66
C ARG A 35 9.80 -9.43 8.42
N ALA A 36 9.90 -10.77 8.39
CA ALA A 36 9.38 -11.57 7.30
C ALA A 36 7.85 -11.48 7.21
N GLU A 37 7.15 -11.55 8.35
CA GLU A 37 5.70 -11.38 8.41
C GLU A 37 5.27 -10.03 7.86
N MET A 38 5.91 -8.93 8.30
CA MET A 38 5.63 -7.59 7.79
C MET A 38 5.88 -7.49 6.28
N GLY A 39 6.95 -8.13 5.78
CA GLY A 39 7.27 -8.18 4.36
C GLY A 39 6.20 -8.90 3.54
N GLU A 40 5.70 -10.04 4.01
CA GLU A 40 4.61 -10.76 3.36
C GLU A 40 3.30 -9.97 3.35
N GLN A 41 2.96 -9.33 4.46
CA GLN A 41 1.79 -8.45 4.55
C GLN A 41 1.91 -7.25 3.59
N GLY A 42 3.10 -6.64 3.50
CA GLY A 42 3.41 -5.58 2.55
C GLY A 42 3.26 -6.03 1.10
N ARG A 43 3.80 -7.21 0.76
CA ARG A 43 3.72 -7.80 -0.58
C ARG A 43 2.28 -8.09 -0.98
N ALA A 44 1.50 -8.72 -0.10
CA ALA A 44 0.09 -9.02 -0.35
C ALA A 44 -0.71 -7.74 -0.59
N ARG A 45 -0.53 -6.73 0.26
CA ARG A 45 -1.18 -5.42 0.12
C ARG A 45 -0.81 -4.74 -1.20
N ALA A 46 0.48 -4.71 -1.55
CA ALA A 46 0.94 -4.05 -2.76
C ALA A 46 0.34 -4.69 -4.02
N ARG A 47 0.26 -6.02 -4.07
CA ARG A 47 -0.37 -6.73 -5.19
C ARG A 47 -1.87 -6.49 -5.28
N ALA A 48 -2.55 -6.44 -4.14
CA ALA A 48 -4.00 -6.25 -4.11
C ALA A 48 -4.42 -4.84 -4.55
N LEU A 49 -3.64 -3.81 -4.21
CA LEU A 49 -4.05 -2.41 -4.39
C LEU A 49 -3.32 -1.68 -5.52
N TYR A 50 -2.10 -2.09 -5.84
CA TYR A 50 -1.19 -1.34 -6.71
C TYR A 50 -0.56 -2.21 -7.81
N SER A 51 -1.09 -3.40 -8.07
CA SER A 51 -0.71 -4.16 -9.27
C SER A 51 -1.22 -3.48 -10.52
N VAL A 52 -0.54 -3.73 -11.65
CA VAL A 52 -0.98 -3.27 -12.97
C VAL A 52 -2.43 -3.69 -13.24
N ASP A 53 -2.76 -4.95 -12.94
CA ASP A 53 -4.12 -5.47 -13.11
C ASP A 53 -5.14 -4.69 -12.26
N ALA A 54 -4.87 -4.50 -10.96
CA ALA A 54 -5.76 -3.75 -10.08
C ALA A 54 -5.96 -2.30 -10.54
N MET A 55 -4.90 -1.65 -11.02
CA MET A 55 -4.96 -0.28 -11.55
C MET A 55 -5.74 -0.20 -12.87
N CYS A 56 -5.51 -1.15 -13.77
CA CYS A 56 -6.24 -1.27 -15.04
C CYS A 56 -7.73 -1.50 -14.77
N ASP A 57 -8.08 -2.43 -13.88
CA ASP A 57 -9.46 -2.73 -13.52
C ASP A 57 -10.16 -1.53 -12.90
N ALA A 58 -9.50 -0.81 -11.99
CA ALA A 58 -10.03 0.40 -11.40
C ALA A 58 -10.30 1.48 -12.46
N THR A 59 -9.38 1.65 -13.42
CA THR A 59 -9.52 2.59 -14.53
C THR A 59 -10.68 2.19 -15.45
N LEU A 60 -10.76 0.92 -15.85
CA LEU A 60 -11.84 0.40 -16.68
C LEU A 60 -13.20 0.50 -15.99
N ALA A 61 -13.27 0.33 -14.67
CA ALA A 61 -14.49 0.53 -13.91
C ALA A 61 -15.02 1.97 -14.02
N VAL A 62 -14.12 2.96 -14.00
CA VAL A 62 -14.49 4.36 -14.26
C VAL A 62 -15.06 4.53 -15.67
N TYR A 63 -14.40 3.99 -16.69
CA TYR A 63 -14.87 4.08 -18.08
C TYR A 63 -16.25 3.44 -18.26
N ARG A 64 -16.47 2.23 -17.69
CA ARG A 64 -17.78 1.57 -17.74
C ARG A 64 -18.88 2.42 -17.10
N ARG A 65 -18.60 3.06 -15.95
CA ARG A 65 -19.57 3.97 -15.30
C ARG A 65 -19.91 5.18 -16.16
N LEU A 66 -18.91 5.82 -16.78
CA LEU A 66 -19.13 6.99 -17.63
C LEU A 66 -19.91 6.64 -18.91
N VAL A 67 -19.58 5.53 -19.56
CA VAL A 67 -20.31 5.05 -20.74
C VAL A 67 -21.77 4.71 -20.40
N ALA A 68 -22.00 3.99 -19.29
CA ALA A 68 -23.35 3.67 -18.83
C ALA A 68 -24.16 4.93 -18.46
N GLY A 69 -23.52 5.92 -17.82
CA GLY A 69 -24.14 7.21 -17.52
C GLY A 69 -24.52 7.99 -18.77
N ARG A 70 -23.67 7.98 -19.80
CA ARG A 70 -23.97 8.62 -21.09
C ARG A 70 -25.13 7.94 -21.81
N ALA A 71 -25.18 6.61 -21.84
CA ALA A 71 -26.28 5.89 -22.48
C ALA A 71 -27.65 6.22 -21.86
N ARG A 72 -27.70 6.38 -20.53
CA ARG A 72 -28.91 6.79 -19.80
C ARG A 72 -29.35 8.23 -20.04
N ALA A 73 -28.41 9.12 -20.40
CA ALA A 73 -28.72 10.52 -20.69
C ALA A 73 -29.23 10.75 -22.13
N VAL A 74 -29.05 9.76 -23.01
CA VAL A 74 -29.45 9.82 -24.42
C VAL A 74 -30.76 9.06 -24.69
N ALA A 75 -31.17 8.18 -23.78
CA ALA A 75 -32.45 7.48 -23.79
C ALA A 75 -33.54 8.30 -23.09
#